data_AF-X6LPH4-F1
#
_entry.id   AF-X6LPH4-F1
#
_cell.length_a   1.000
_cell.length_b   1.000
_cell.length_c   1.000
_cell.angle_alpha   90.00
_cell.angle_beta   90.00
_cell.angle_gamma   90.00
#
_symmetry.space_group_name_H-M   'P 1'
#
loop_
_entity.id
_entity.type
_entity.pdbx_description
1 polymer ?
#
loop_
_entity_poly.entity_id
_entity_poly.type
_entity_poly.pdbx_seq_one_letter_code
_entity_poly.pdbx_strand_id
1 'polypeptide(L)'
;MLEMKDKLDALQFKTGDCYMIMDLGAGTADMVCHEIIGPFEVREMISSFGGPWGSSYIDDDIIEIFDNIFGKDKMKQFRENTPKLYWELLDNIEKSKQRFFLNKKAAGTHQIETPRGFDQFMKDNISDNLEELVSNFEYLGESGLVFISLYYYLPK
;
A
#
# COMPACT_ATOMS: atom_id res chain seq x y z
N MET A 1 -2.36 -23.32 -6.39
CA MET A 1 -3.37 -23.55 -7.43
C MET A 1 -4.66 -22.92 -6.91
N LEU A 2 -4.96 -21.69 -7.35
CA LEU A 2 -6.17 -20.98 -6.95
C LEU A 2 -7.35 -21.63 -7.69
N GLU A 3 -8.17 -22.40 -6.97
CA GLU A 3 -9.43 -22.89 -7.50
C GLU A 3 -10.40 -21.71 -7.65
N MET A 4 -10.67 -21.34 -8.89
CA MET A 4 -11.73 -20.41 -9.24
C MET A 4 -13.07 -21.10 -8.96
N LYS A 5 -13.81 -20.62 -7.96
CA LYS A 5 -15.19 -21.06 -7.73
C LYS A 5 -16.06 -20.53 -8.87
N ASP A 6 -16.52 -21.42 -9.73
CA ASP A 6 -17.42 -21.13 -10.85
C ASP A 6 -18.74 -20.52 -10.35
N LYS A 7 -18.84 -19.20 -10.40
CA LYS A 7 -20.14 -18.54 -10.58
C LYS A 7 -20.44 -18.54 -12.07
N LEU A 8 -21.09 -19.61 -12.52
CA LEU A 8 -21.65 -19.78 -13.87
C LEU A 8 -22.84 -18.84 -14.12
N ASP A 9 -22.59 -17.53 -14.16
CA ASP A 9 -23.30 -16.67 -15.11
C ASP A 9 -22.30 -16.45 -16.26
N ALA A 10 -22.11 -17.52 -17.02
CA ALA A 10 -20.94 -17.72 -17.86
C ALA A 10 -20.92 -16.72 -19.03
N LEU A 11 -20.06 -15.71 -18.92
CA LEU A 11 -19.58 -14.97 -20.07
C LEU A 11 -18.90 -15.97 -21.02
N GLN A 12 -19.62 -16.42 -22.05
CA GLN A 12 -19.07 -17.26 -23.10
C GLN A 12 -18.41 -16.40 -24.14
N PHE A 13 -17.09 -16.41 -24.11
CA PHE A 13 -16.22 -15.84 -25.13
C PHE A 13 -16.47 -16.50 -26.50
N LYS A 14 -16.59 -15.68 -27.54
CA LYS A 14 -16.81 -16.08 -28.93
C LYS A 14 -15.67 -15.59 -29.82
N THR A 15 -15.53 -16.21 -30.99
CA THR A 15 -14.62 -15.70 -32.03
C THR A 15 -14.96 -14.25 -32.36
N GLY A 16 -13.94 -13.39 -32.36
CA GLY A 16 -14.04 -11.94 -32.52
C GLY A 16 -14.13 -11.16 -31.20
N ASP A 17 -14.38 -11.82 -30.06
CA ASP A 17 -14.33 -11.14 -28.76
C ASP A 17 -12.90 -10.75 -28.41
N CYS A 18 -12.74 -9.58 -27.83
CA CYS A 18 -11.46 -9.06 -27.36
C CYS A 18 -11.46 -8.96 -25.83
N TYR A 19 -10.34 -9.32 -25.21
CA TYR A 19 -10.13 -9.15 -23.78
C TYR A 19 -8.74 -8.61 -23.49
N MET A 20 -8.60 -7.92 -22.36
CA MET A 20 -7.33 -7.45 -21.84
C MET A 20 -6.99 -8.24 -20.57
N ILE A 21 -5.77 -8.73 -20.47
CA ILE A 21 -5.20 -9.22 -19.23
C ILE A 21 -4.37 -8.07 -18.65
N MET A 22 -4.58 -7.78 -17.37
CA MET A 22 -3.78 -6.84 -16.58
C MET A 22 -3.14 -7.62 -15.44
N ASP A 23 -1.83 -7.74 -15.45
CA ASP A 23 -1.03 -8.28 -14.35
C ASP A 23 -0.45 -7.12 -13.54
N LEU A 24 -1.05 -6.84 -12.38
CA LEU A 24 -0.71 -5.70 -11.52
C LEU A 24 0.06 -6.22 -10.30
N GLY A 25 1.35 -6.47 -10.51
CA GLY A 25 2.24 -6.98 -9.49
C GLY A 25 2.73 -5.92 -8.50
N ALA A 26 3.65 -6.34 -7.63
CA ALA A 26 4.27 -5.42 -6.66
C ALA A 26 5.24 -4.44 -7.34
N GLY A 27 6.00 -4.88 -8.35
CA GLY A 27 6.98 -4.03 -9.04
C GLY A 27 6.51 -3.51 -10.40
N THR A 28 5.77 -4.32 -11.15
CA THR A 28 5.34 -3.99 -12.51
C THR A 28 3.82 -4.08 -12.66
N ALA A 29 3.32 -3.31 -13.62
CA ALA A 29 1.97 -3.45 -14.15
C ALA A 29 2.12 -3.76 -15.64
N ASP A 30 1.68 -4.94 -16.06
CA ASP A 30 1.82 -5.46 -17.40
C ASP A 30 0.44 -5.72 -18.01
N MET A 31 0.25 -5.32 -19.26
CA MET A 31 -1.01 -5.44 -19.97
C MET A 31 -0.83 -6.09 -21.34
N VAL A 32 -1.78 -6.93 -21.71
CA VAL A 32 -1.83 -7.56 -23.04
C VAL A 32 -3.28 -7.65 -23.51
N CYS A 33 -3.52 -7.34 -24.79
CA CYS A 33 -4.83 -7.47 -25.41
C CYS A 33 -4.84 -8.64 -26.39
N HIS A 34 -5.86 -9.49 -26.25
CA HIS A 34 -6.07 -10.64 -27.11
C HIS A 34 -7.43 -10.56 -27.79
N GLU A 35 -7.49 -11.07 -29.02
CA GLU A 35 -8.72 -11.42 -29.73
C GLU A 35 -8.83 -12.94 -29.78
N ILE A 36 -10.04 -13.46 -29.56
CA ILE A 36 -10.33 -14.88 -29.73
C ILE A 36 -10.55 -15.16 -31.21
N ILE A 37 -9.69 -16.00 -31.80
CA ILE A 37 -9.75 -16.33 -33.24
C ILE A 37 -10.29 -17.74 -33.48
N GLY A 38 -10.37 -18.58 -32.44
CA GLY A 38 -10.87 -19.96 -32.56
C GLY A 38 -10.96 -20.66 -31.19
N PRO A 39 -11.37 -21.94 -31.17
CA PRO A 39 -11.41 -22.73 -29.94
C PRO A 39 -10.00 -22.85 -29.32
N PHE A 40 -9.80 -22.28 -28.13
CA PHE A 40 -8.49 -22.21 -27.46
C PHE A 40 -7.39 -21.49 -28.25
N GLU A 41 -7.76 -20.66 -29.23
CA GLU A 41 -6.83 -19.89 -30.06
C GLU A 41 -7.07 -18.40 -29.87
N VAL A 42 -5.99 -17.69 -29.58
CA VAL A 42 -6.01 -16.23 -29.38
C VAL A 42 -4.90 -15.56 -30.19
N ARG A 43 -5.19 -14.35 -30.67
CA ARG A 43 -4.23 -13.48 -31.34
C ARG A 43 -3.92 -12.29 -30.44
N GLU A 44 -2.64 -12.06 -30.17
CA GLU A 44 -2.20 -10.81 -29.57
C GLU A 44 -2.48 -9.65 -30.52
N MET A 45 -3.24 -8.66 -30.06
CA MET A 45 -3.68 -7.53 -30.88
C MET A 45 -2.68 -6.37 -30.87
N ILE A 46 -1.98 -6.22 -29.75
CA ILE A 46 -0.93 -5.22 -29.54
C ILE A 46 0.17 -5.88 -28.72
N SER A 47 1.42 -5.50 -29.01
CA SER A 47 2.55 -5.90 -28.19
C SER A 47 2.26 -5.61 -26.72
N SER A 48 2.59 -6.57 -25.86
CA SER A 48 2.48 -6.37 -24.43
C SER A 48 3.20 -5.09 -24.02
N PHE A 49 2.58 -4.35 -23.11
CA PHE A 49 3.09 -3.09 -22.62
C PHE A 49 2.94 -3.05 -21.11
N GLY A 50 3.86 -2.35 -20.46
CA GLY A 50 3.90 -2.30 -19.02
C GLY A 50 4.96 -1.34 -18.54
N GLY A 51 5.01 -1.17 -17.23
CA GLY A 51 5.93 -0.26 -16.60
C GLY A 51 6.09 -0.55 -15.11
N PRO A 52 7.04 0.16 -14.45
CA PRO A 52 7.27 0.02 -13.03
C PRO A 52 6.19 0.81 -12.27
N TRP A 53 4.96 0.31 -12.31
CA TRP A 53 3.77 0.92 -11.70
C TRP A 53 3.10 -0.03 -10.71
N GLY A 54 3.89 -0.95 -10.15
CA GLY A 54 3.41 -1.92 -9.19
C GLY A 54 3.08 -1.29 -7.83
N SER A 55 2.45 -2.09 -6.97
CA SER A 55 1.99 -1.63 -5.66
C SER A 55 3.10 -1.24 -4.66
N SER A 56 4.39 -1.50 -4.95
CA SER A 56 5.51 -1.03 -4.13
C SER A 56 5.66 0.49 -4.14
N TYR A 57 5.27 1.15 -5.24
CA TYR A 57 5.30 2.61 -5.34
C TYR A 57 4.35 3.27 -4.34
N ILE A 58 3.27 2.59 -3.97
CA ILE A 58 2.38 3.06 -2.91
C ILE A 58 3.09 3.02 -1.54
N ASP A 59 3.92 2.00 -1.30
CA ASP A 59 4.70 1.92 -0.06
C ASP A 59 5.76 3.01 -0.02
N ASP A 60 6.42 3.28 -1.15
CA ASP A 60 7.41 4.33 -1.29
C ASP A 60 6.80 5.72 -1.05
N ASP A 61 5.63 6.01 -1.62
CA ASP A 61 4.89 7.26 -1.39
C ASP A 61 4.50 7.42 0.09
N ILE A 62 4.09 6.33 0.76
CA ILE A 62 3.81 6.36 2.20
C ILE A 62 5.09 6.65 2.99
N ILE A 63 6.22 6.03 2.64
CA ILE A 63 7.49 6.33 3.31
C ILE A 63 7.94 7.77 3.06
N GLU A 64 7.69 8.33 1.87
CA GLU A 64 7.95 9.73 1.60
C GLU A 64 7.13 10.66 2.51
N ILE A 65 5.88 10.29 2.84
CA ILE A 65 5.09 11.02 3.84
C ILE A 65 5.78 10.97 5.21
N PHE A 66 6.26 9.81 5.66
CA PHE A 66 7.02 9.71 6.92
C PHE A 66 8.31 10.55 6.88
N ASP A 67 9.03 10.53 5.76
CA ASP A 67 10.23 11.34 5.55
C ASP A 67 9.94 12.84 5.61
N ASN A 68 8.80 13.29 5.09
CA ASN A 68 8.40 14.69 5.11
C ASN A 68 7.89 15.15 6.48
N ILE A 69 7.26 14.25 7.23
CA ILE A 69 6.83 14.49 8.62
C ILE A 69 8.06 14.53 9.54
N PHE A 70 8.81 13.43 9.63
CA PHE A 70 9.83 13.24 10.66
C PHE A 70 11.25 13.67 10.23
N GLY A 71 11.43 13.96 8.94
CA GLY A 71 12.72 14.31 8.34
C GLY A 71 13.49 13.08 7.84
N LYS A 72 13.96 13.15 6.59
CA LYS A 72 14.73 12.10 5.90
C LYS A 72 15.93 11.58 6.69
N ASP A 73 16.68 12.47 7.35
CA ASP A 73 17.84 12.07 8.15
C ASP A 73 17.44 11.23 9.37
N LYS A 74 16.29 11.54 9.99
CA LYS A 74 15.79 10.84 11.18
C LYS A 74 15.19 9.49 10.81
N MET A 75 14.43 9.42 9.73
CA MET A 75 13.96 8.15 9.17
C MET A 75 15.12 7.25 8.73
N LYS A 76 16.18 7.82 8.16
CA LYS A 76 17.42 7.09 7.87
C LYS A 76 18.08 6.55 9.14
N GLN A 77 18.23 7.37 10.17
CA GLN A 77 18.78 6.93 11.46
C GLN A 77 17.92 5.83 12.10
N PHE A 78 16.59 5.92 12.01
CA PHE A 78 15.69 4.88 12.49
C PHE A 78 15.92 3.56 11.75
N ARG A 79 15.99 3.60 10.42
CA ARG A 79 16.28 2.42 9.59
C ARG A 79 17.63 1.78 9.93
N GLU A 80 18.66 2.58 10.17
CA GLU A 80 20.03 2.10 10.44
C GLU A 80 20.21 1.61 11.88
N ASN A 81 19.63 2.30 12.87
CA ASN A 81 19.82 2.00 14.29
C ASN A 81 18.85 0.93 14.81
N THR A 82 17.64 0.84 14.25
CA THR A 82 16.59 -0.08 14.67
C THR A 82 15.95 -0.81 13.49
N PRO A 83 16.72 -1.54 12.67
CA PRO A 83 16.24 -2.15 11.41
C PRO A 83 15.07 -3.12 11.61
N LYS A 84 14.98 -3.77 12.78
CA LYS A 84 13.83 -4.62 13.13
C LYS A 84 12.52 -3.83 13.25
N LEU A 85 12.56 -2.67 13.89
CA LEU A 85 11.39 -1.80 14.03
C LEU A 85 11.05 -1.14 12.69
N TYR A 86 12.06 -0.76 11.90
CA TYR A 86 11.82 -0.27 10.54
C TYR A 86 11.15 -1.32 9.66
N TRP A 87 11.56 -2.59 9.73
CA TRP A 87 10.87 -3.67 9.04
C TRP A 87 9.42 -3.84 9.51
N GLU A 88 9.16 -3.75 10.82
CA GLU A 88 7.81 -3.79 11.38
C GLU A 88 6.95 -2.62 10.85
N LEU A 89 7.53 -1.42 10.65
CA LEU A 89 6.84 -0.30 10.04
C LEU A 89 6.43 -0.62 8.59
N LEU A 90 7.34 -1.18 7.79
CA LEU A 90 7.03 -1.59 6.41
C LEU A 90 5.94 -2.66 6.35
N ASP A 91 5.99 -3.66 7.23
CA ASP A 91 4.97 -4.70 7.34
C ASP A 91 3.61 -4.12 7.76
N ASN A 92 3.59 -3.13 8.66
CA ASN A 92 2.37 -2.43 9.06
C ASN A 92 1.77 -1.59 7.92
N ILE A 93 2.61 -0.94 7.11
CA ILE A 93 2.20 -0.21 5.90
C ILE A 93 1.53 -1.17 4.90
N GLU A 94 2.19 -2.29 4.58
CA GLU A 94 1.66 -3.30 3.66
C GLU A 94 0.31 -3.85 4.14
N LYS A 95 0.21 -4.23 5.42
CA LYS A 95 -1.07 -4.68 6.01
C LYS A 95 -2.13 -3.59 5.96
N SER A 96 -1.76 -2.33 6.14
CA SER A 96 -2.69 -1.21 6.05
C SER A 96 -3.20 -1.03 4.64
N LYS A 97 -2.31 -1.01 3.65
CA LYS A 97 -2.63 -0.97 2.22
C LYS A 97 -3.61 -2.08 1.84
N GLN A 98 -3.35 -3.33 2.25
CA GLN A 98 -4.28 -4.44 2.03
C GLN A 98 -5.67 -4.19 2.65
N ARG A 99 -5.73 -3.70 3.90
CA ARG A 99 -7.01 -3.36 4.56
C ARG A 99 -7.76 -2.24 3.85
N PHE A 100 -7.06 -1.24 3.30
CA PHE A 100 -7.67 -0.13 2.56
C PHE A 100 -8.50 -0.66 1.39
N PHE A 101 -7.93 -1.58 0.58
CA PHE A 101 -8.61 -2.15 -0.59
C PHE A 101 -9.71 -3.17 -0.25
N LEU A 102 -9.68 -3.78 0.95
CA LEU A 102 -10.73 -4.71 1.40
C LEU A 102 -11.97 -4.00 1.97
N ASN A 103 -11.81 -2.78 2.48
CA ASN A 103 -12.90 -2.04 3.12
C ASN A 103 -13.82 -1.40 2.07
N LYS A 104 -15.05 -1.92 1.95
CA LYS A 104 -16.08 -1.40 1.03
C LYS A 104 -16.67 -0.04 1.43
N LYS A 105 -16.33 0.50 2.60
CA LYS A 105 -16.72 1.85 3.00
C LYS A 105 -15.71 2.83 2.41
N ALA A 106 -16.13 3.60 1.42
CA ALA A 106 -15.33 4.67 0.82
C ALA A 106 -15.07 5.86 1.77
N ALA A 107 -15.79 5.93 2.88
CA ALA A 107 -15.68 7.00 3.87
C ALA A 107 -15.18 6.44 5.21
N GLY A 108 -14.07 6.97 5.73
CA GLY A 108 -13.50 6.65 7.04
C GLY A 108 -12.02 7.03 7.14
N THR A 109 -11.52 7.18 8.37
CA THR A 109 -10.10 7.39 8.63
C THR A 109 -9.34 6.09 8.39
N HIS A 110 -8.32 6.12 7.54
CA HIS A 110 -7.38 5.02 7.38
C HIS A 110 -6.21 5.21 8.34
N GLN A 111 -5.83 4.17 9.08
CA GLN A 111 -4.80 4.24 10.11
C GLN A 111 -3.68 3.23 9.82
N ILE A 112 -2.45 3.74 9.82
CA ILE A 112 -1.22 2.95 9.76
C ILE A 112 -0.66 2.90 11.18
N GLU A 113 -0.44 1.69 11.70
CA GLU A 113 0.12 1.48 13.04
C GLU A 113 1.65 1.65 13.01
N THR A 114 2.20 2.48 13.89
CA THR A 114 3.65 2.61 14.06
C THR A 114 4.18 1.51 15.01
N PRO A 115 5.39 0.98 14.79
CA PRO A 115 6.01 -0.01 15.69
C PRO A 115 6.12 0.48 17.12
N ARG A 116 5.99 -0.45 18.09
CA ARG A 116 6.21 -0.13 19.50
C ARG A 116 7.66 0.31 19.72
N GLY A 117 7.86 1.60 19.95
CA GLY A 117 9.19 2.23 20.10
C GLY A 117 9.53 3.23 19.00
N PHE A 118 8.73 3.32 17.93
CA PHE A 118 8.85 4.39 16.94
C PHE A 118 8.68 5.77 17.58
N ASP A 119 7.61 5.97 18.34
CA ASP A 119 7.34 7.26 19.02
C ASP A 119 8.47 7.65 19.96
N GLN A 120 9.01 6.68 20.72
CA GLN A 120 10.13 6.93 21.62
C GLN A 120 11.39 7.31 20.84
N PHE A 121 11.71 6.56 19.78
CA PHE A 121 12.84 6.88 18.91
C PHE A 121 12.72 8.30 18.33
N MET A 122 11.54 8.68 17.84
CA MET A 122 11.32 10.02 17.30
C MET A 122 11.43 11.10 18.37
N LYS A 123 10.85 10.89 19.56
CA LYS A 123 10.98 11.82 20.71
C LYS A 123 12.43 12.00 21.16
N ASP A 124 13.25 10.96 21.06
CA ASP A 124 14.66 11.02 21.43
C ASP A 124 15.54 11.71 20.37
N ASN A 125 15.07 11.77 19.11
CA ASN A 125 15.89 12.21 17.97
C ASN A 125 15.37 13.46 17.26
N ILE A 126 14.16 13.93 17.56
CA ILE A 126 13.54 15.15 17.02
C ILE A 126 13.39 16.17 18.15
N SER A 127 13.67 17.45 17.86
CA SER A 127 13.52 18.53 18.84
C SER A 127 12.06 18.99 19.01
N ASP A 128 11.27 18.83 17.96
CA ASP A 128 9.90 19.29 17.87
C ASP A 128 8.94 18.35 18.60
N ASN A 129 7.80 18.88 19.03
CA ASN A 129 6.75 18.06 19.62
C ASN A 129 6.14 17.15 18.53
N LEU A 130 6.17 15.83 18.76
CA LEU A 130 5.70 14.83 17.79
C LEU A 130 4.24 15.05 17.40
N GLU A 131 3.39 15.34 18.38
CA GLU A 131 1.95 15.53 18.16
C GLU A 131 1.66 16.79 17.34
N GLU A 132 2.38 17.88 17.58
CA GLU A 132 2.31 19.13 16.81
C GLU A 132 2.83 18.94 15.38
N LEU A 133 3.98 18.26 15.24
CA LEU A 133 4.62 18.03 13.94
C LEU A 133 3.70 17.23 12.99
N VAL A 134 3.02 16.21 13.51
CA VAL A 134 2.05 15.45 12.70
C VAL A 134 0.76 16.23 12.46
N SER A 135 0.26 16.98 13.45
CA SER A 135 -0.98 17.75 13.31
C SER A 135 -0.85 18.93 12.34
N ASN A 136 0.34 19.52 12.25
CA ASN A 136 0.64 20.64 11.35
C ASN A 136 1.08 20.19 9.95
N PHE A 137 1.35 18.90 9.75
CA PHE A 137 1.73 18.38 8.45
C PHE A 137 0.51 18.32 7.53
N GLU A 138 0.60 19.01 6.39
CA GLU A 138 -0.39 18.97 5.32
C GLU A 138 0.14 18.17 4.13
N TYR A 139 -0.66 17.22 3.64
CA TYR A 139 -0.38 16.46 2.43
C TYR A 139 -1.59 16.55 1.50
N LEU A 140 -1.37 17.07 0.29
CA LEU A 140 -2.43 17.29 -0.72
C LEU A 140 -3.63 18.12 -0.19
N GLY A 141 -3.38 19.02 0.76
CA GLY A 141 -4.41 19.87 1.38
C GLY A 141 -5.17 19.23 2.55
N GLU A 142 -4.77 18.05 2.99
CA GLU A 142 -5.32 17.35 4.15
C GLU A 142 -4.28 17.30 5.28
N SER A 143 -4.70 17.57 6.52
CA SER A 143 -3.82 17.50 7.69
C SER A 143 -3.84 16.12 8.36
N GLY A 144 -2.72 15.72 8.96
CA GLY A 144 -2.61 14.50 9.75
C GLY A 144 -3.40 14.55 11.07
N LEU A 145 -3.85 13.40 11.58
CA LEU A 145 -4.42 13.23 12.92
C LEU A 145 -3.62 12.18 13.70
N VAL A 146 -3.12 12.55 14.89
CA VAL A 146 -2.48 11.60 15.82
C VAL A 146 -3.51 11.08 16.81
N PHE A 147 -3.61 9.75 16.92
CA PHE A 147 -4.36 9.09 17.98
C PHE A 147 -3.42 8.25 18.83
N ILE A 148 -3.25 8.62 20.11
CA ILE A 148 -2.50 7.82 21.08
C ILE A 148 -3.48 6.88 21.78
N SER A 149 -3.42 5.60 21.46
CA SER A 149 -4.17 4.55 22.17
C SER A 149 -3.36 4.05 23.38
N LEU A 150 -3.60 4.64 24.55
CA LEU A 150 -3.08 4.14 25.83
C LEU A 150 -3.82 2.85 26.22
N TYR A 151 -3.21 1.70 25.97
CA TYR A 151 -3.69 0.43 26.53
C TYR A 151 -3.39 0.36 28.03
N TYR A 152 -4.34 0.78 28.85
CA TYR A 152 -4.32 0.44 30.28
C TYR A 152 -4.62 -1.05 30.43
N TYR A 153 -3.61 -1.85 30.71
CA TYR A 153 -3.81 -3.17 31.28
C TYR A 153 -4.37 -2.98 32.69
N LEU A 154 -5.68 -3.17 32.85
CA LEU A 154 -6.27 -3.40 34.17
C LEU A 154 -5.72 -4.73 34.69
N PRO A 155 -4.97 -4.75 35.81
CA PRO A 155 -4.62 -6.01 36.45
C PRO A 155 -5.92 -6.70 36.88
N LYS A 156 -6.01 -8.02 36.60
CA LYS A 156 -7.10 -8.86 37.10
C LYS A 156 -7.07 -8.96 38.61
#